data_AF-A0AAN7FTU8-F1
#
_entry.id   AF-A0AAN7FTU8-F1
#
_cell.length_a   1.000
_cell.length_b   1.000
_cell.length_c   1.000
_cell.angle_alpha   90.00
_cell.angle_beta   90.00
_cell.angle_gamma   90.00
#
_symmetry.space_group_name_H-M   'P 1'
#
loop_
_entity.id
_entity.type
_entity.pdbx_description
1 polymer ?
#
loop_
_entity_poly.entity_id
_entity_poly.type
_entity_poly.pdbx_seq_one_letter_code
_entity_poly.pdbx_strand_id
1 'polypeptide(L)'
;MISLKKVIAMARKWKKMAGIGRRTISLPRINHNIRLADRGHFVVYSADKKRFVVPLAYLRSKIFKELFRMSEEEFGIPRDGPLTLPCDAAVMEYVVSVVQKSISLDLEKALLESLGSCQSLANSASVSEGLSYRHHLIMESIV
;
A
#
# COMPACT_ATOMS: atom_id res chain seq x y z
N MET A 1 14.29 23.88 35.23
CA MET A 1 15.58 23.30 34.76
C MET A 1 15.72 21.89 35.35
N ILE A 2 16.06 20.87 34.54
CA ILE A 2 16.15 19.47 35.03
C ILE A 2 17.45 19.30 35.84
N SER A 3 17.38 18.73 37.04
CA SER A 3 18.59 18.54 37.86
C SER A 3 19.45 17.38 37.37
N LEU A 4 20.77 17.55 37.41
CA LEU A 4 21.76 16.54 36.99
C LEU A 4 21.55 15.18 37.69
N LYS A 5 21.12 15.21 38.96
CA LYS A 5 20.75 14.00 39.73
C LYS A 5 19.62 13.18 39.07
N LYS A 6 18.61 13.83 38.48
CA LYS A 6 17.54 13.15 37.71
C LYS A 6 18.08 12.54 36.41
N VAL A 7 18.93 13.27 35.67
CA VAL A 7 19.52 12.78 34.41
C VAL A 7 20.37 11.52 34.65
N ILE A 8 21.23 11.52 35.68
CA ILE A 8 22.04 10.36 36.05
C ILE A 8 21.17 9.16 36.47
N ALA A 9 20.08 9.39 37.20
CA ALA A 9 19.14 8.34 37.57
C ALA A 9 18.44 7.71 36.35
N MET A 10 18.04 8.52 35.37
CA MET A 10 17.46 8.03 34.10
C MET A 10 18.47 7.20 33.31
N ALA A 11 19.71 7.69 33.11
CA ALA A 11 20.77 6.96 32.41
C ALA A 11 21.06 5.58 33.02
N ARG A 12 21.08 5.48 34.37
CA ARG A 12 21.24 4.19 35.08
C ARG A 12 20.06 3.25 34.83
N LYS A 13 18.82 3.76 34.82
CA LYS A 13 17.60 2.97 34.52
C LYS A 13 17.60 2.47 33.07
N TRP A 14 18.01 3.31 32.12
CA TRP A 14 18.10 2.96 30.71
C TRP A 14 19.19 1.91 30.45
N LYS A 15 20.38 2.03 31.08
CA LYS A 15 21.42 1.00 31.03
C LYS A 15 20.93 -0.36 31.55
N LYS A 16 20.10 -0.37 32.60
CA LYS A 16 19.48 -1.60 33.15
C LYS A 16 18.41 -2.19 32.21
N MET A 17 17.66 -1.35 31.49
CA MET A 17 16.68 -1.81 30.49
C MET A 17 17.33 -2.31 29.19
N ALA A 18 18.46 -1.73 28.76
CA ALA A 18 19.17 -2.15 27.56
C ALA A 18 19.86 -3.52 27.72
N GLY A 19 20.28 -3.89 28.94
CA GLY A 19 20.84 -5.21 29.25
C GLY A 19 19.79 -6.33 29.39
N ILE A 20 18.50 -5.98 29.55
CA ILE A 20 17.41 -6.94 29.44
C ILE A 20 17.13 -7.08 27.94
N GLY A 21 17.71 -8.12 27.33
CA GLY A 21 17.55 -8.38 25.90
C GLY A 21 16.07 -8.34 25.49
N ARG A 22 15.80 -7.80 24.30
CA ARG A 22 14.44 -7.74 23.74
C ARG A 22 13.78 -9.10 23.93
N ARG A 23 12.64 -9.14 24.62
CA ARG A 23 11.73 -10.28 24.48
C ARG A 23 11.40 -10.34 22.99
N THR A 24 11.94 -11.32 22.30
CA THR A 24 11.59 -11.60 20.90
C THR A 24 10.11 -11.93 20.91
N ILE A 25 9.29 -10.93 20.60
CA ILE A 25 7.96 -11.17 20.04
C ILE A 25 8.26 -12.01 18.81
N SER A 26 7.84 -13.27 18.81
CA SER A 26 8.00 -14.13 17.65
C SER A 26 7.30 -13.44 16.48
N LEU A 27 8.07 -12.87 15.55
CA LEU A 27 7.52 -12.41 14.29
C LEU A 27 6.80 -13.61 13.67
N PRO A 28 5.51 -13.49 13.29
CA PRO A 28 4.88 -14.50 12.47
C PRO A 28 5.74 -14.70 11.23
N ARG A 29 6.25 -15.93 11.07
CA ARG A 29 7.09 -16.29 9.92
C ARG A 29 6.34 -15.93 8.65
N ILE A 30 7.00 -15.13 7.82
CA ILE A 30 6.86 -15.03 6.36
C ILE A 30 5.45 -15.32 5.82
N ASN A 31 4.73 -14.25 5.45
CA ASN A 31 3.85 -14.33 4.29
C ASN A 31 4.02 -13.04 3.49
N HIS A 32 4.83 -13.12 2.43
CA HIS A 32 5.04 -12.05 1.47
C HIS A 32 3.85 -11.99 0.51
N ASN A 33 3.24 -10.81 0.39
CA ASN A 33 2.28 -10.41 -0.65
C ASN A 33 0.78 -10.77 -0.52
N ILE A 34 0.26 -11.20 0.64
CA ILE A 34 -1.22 -11.19 0.89
C ILE A 34 -1.65 -10.16 1.95
N ARG A 35 -0.76 -9.70 2.84
CA ARG A 35 -1.09 -8.74 3.92
C ARG A 35 -1.14 -7.27 3.50
N LEU A 36 -1.38 -6.99 2.21
CA LEU A 36 -1.69 -5.64 1.72
C LEU A 36 -3.19 -5.30 1.84
N ALA A 37 -4.05 -6.30 2.01
CA ALA A 37 -5.50 -6.12 2.17
C ALA A 37 -5.91 -5.37 3.46
N ASP A 38 -5.07 -5.40 4.51
CA ASP A 38 -5.33 -4.67 5.76
C ASP A 38 -4.99 -3.18 5.69
N ARG A 39 -4.42 -2.68 4.58
CA ARG A 39 -3.88 -1.31 4.48
C ARG A 39 -4.92 -0.28 4.03
N GLY A 40 -6.11 -0.34 4.61
CA GLY A 40 -7.15 0.70 4.49
C GLY A 40 -7.90 0.73 3.16
N HIS A 41 -8.99 1.52 3.17
CA HIS A 41 -9.87 1.76 2.03
C HIS A 41 -9.98 3.26 1.79
N PHE A 42 -10.20 3.66 0.55
CA PHE A 42 -10.57 5.02 0.18
C PHE A 42 -12.00 5.05 -0.37
N VAL A 43 -12.58 6.25 -0.42
CA VAL A 43 -13.94 6.48 -0.91
C VAL A 43 -13.86 7.23 -2.23
N VAL A 44 -14.61 6.75 -3.22
CA VAL A 44 -14.84 7.49 -4.46
C VAL A 44 -16.32 7.55 -4.76
N TYR A 45 -16.70 8.52 -5.58
CA TYR A 45 -18.05 8.70 -6.08
C TYR A 45 -18.04 8.53 -7.60
N SER A 46 -19.09 7.94 -8.16
CA SER A 46 -19.36 7.95 -9.60
C SER A 46 -20.04 9.26 -10.02
N ALA A 47 -20.18 9.50 -11.34
CA ALA A 47 -20.87 10.66 -11.90
C ALA A 47 -22.35 10.76 -11.45
N ASP A 48 -23.02 9.62 -11.24
CA ASP A 48 -24.37 9.51 -10.64
C ASP A 48 -24.37 9.64 -9.10
N LYS A 49 -23.24 10.03 -8.50
CA LYS A 49 -23.03 10.28 -7.07
C LYS A 49 -23.19 9.05 -6.18
N LYS A 50 -23.10 7.84 -6.74
CA LYS A 50 -23.06 6.61 -5.95
C LYS A 50 -21.70 6.46 -5.28
N ARG A 51 -21.72 6.13 -3.98
CA ARG A 51 -20.52 5.99 -3.15
C ARG A 51 -19.94 4.58 -3.24
N PHE A 52 -18.64 4.48 -3.50
CA PHE A 52 -17.88 3.23 -3.51
C PHE A 52 -16.77 3.27 -2.46
N VAL A 53 -16.58 2.15 -1.75
CA VAL A 53 -15.47 1.94 -0.82
C VAL A 53 -14.52 0.93 -1.46
N VAL A 54 -13.28 1.35 -1.72
CA VAL A 54 -12.32 0.59 -2.55
C VAL A 54 -11.01 0.40 -1.79
N PRO A 55 -10.39 -0.80 -1.82
CA PRO A 55 -9.13 -1.04 -1.11
C PRO A 55 -7.98 -0.18 -1.66
N LEU A 56 -7.11 0.37 -0.80
CA LEU A 56 -5.98 1.19 -1.23
C LEU A 56 -4.97 0.44 -2.15
N ALA A 57 -5.02 -0.90 -2.18
CA ALA A 57 -4.31 -1.71 -3.17
C ALA A 57 -4.66 -1.33 -4.62
N TYR A 58 -5.88 -0.84 -4.88
CA TYR A 58 -6.37 -0.54 -6.23
C TYR A 58 -5.70 0.71 -6.83
N LEU A 59 -5.08 1.58 -6.02
CA LEU A 59 -4.29 2.74 -6.50
C LEU A 59 -3.11 2.33 -7.40
N ARG A 60 -2.70 1.05 -7.38
CA ARG A 60 -1.66 0.51 -8.26
C ARG A 60 -2.18 0.08 -9.63
N SER A 61 -3.48 -0.17 -9.76
CA SER A 61 -4.12 -0.58 -11.01
C SER A 61 -4.01 0.52 -12.06
N LYS A 62 -3.65 0.14 -13.30
CA LYS A 62 -3.62 1.06 -14.46
C LYS A 62 -4.99 1.68 -14.71
N ILE A 63 -6.08 0.94 -14.47
CA ILE A 63 -7.45 1.40 -14.68
C ILE A 63 -7.79 2.53 -13.69
N PHE A 64 -7.47 2.37 -12.41
CA PHE A 64 -7.70 3.41 -11.41
C PHE A 64 -6.82 4.64 -11.64
N LYS A 65 -5.55 4.46 -12.01
CA LYS A 65 -4.66 5.58 -12.37
C LYS A 65 -5.24 6.42 -13.51
N GLU A 66 -5.79 5.77 -14.53
CA GLU A 66 -6.41 6.46 -15.66
C GLU A 66 -7.71 7.17 -15.27
N LEU A 67 -8.56 6.52 -14.47
CA LEU A 67 -9.78 7.15 -13.94
C LEU A 67 -9.47 8.39 -13.07
N PHE A 68 -8.36 8.38 -12.32
CA PHE A 68 -7.92 9.58 -11.58
C PHE A 68 -7.37 10.67 -12.49
N ARG A 69 -6.63 10.33 -13.56
CA ARG A 69 -6.17 11.29 -14.57
C ARG A 69 -7.36 11.99 -15.22
N MET A 70 -8.36 11.22 -15.67
CA MET A 70 -9.59 11.77 -16.26
C MET A 70 -10.40 12.60 -15.25
N SER A 71 -10.46 12.16 -13.98
CA SER A 71 -11.10 12.91 -12.89
C SER A 71 -10.42 14.26 -12.64
N GLU A 72 -9.08 14.32 -12.64
CA GLU A 72 -8.31 15.55 -12.52
C GLU A 72 -8.50 16.49 -13.73
N GLU A 73 -8.64 15.93 -14.94
CA GLU A 73 -8.86 16.70 -16.17
C GLU A 73 -10.28 17.30 -16.25
N GLU A 74 -11.30 16.61 -15.73
CA GLU A 74 -12.71 17.07 -15.76
C GLU A 74 -13.10 17.92 -14.54
N PHE A 75 -12.68 17.51 -13.33
CA PHE A 75 -13.11 18.11 -12.06
C PHE A 75 -12.00 18.87 -11.33
N GLY A 76 -10.73 18.77 -11.78
CA GLY A 76 -9.57 19.27 -11.07
C GLY A 76 -9.18 18.43 -9.85
N ILE A 77 -8.09 18.81 -9.18
CA ILE A 77 -7.70 18.19 -7.91
C ILE A 77 -8.69 18.64 -6.82
N PRO A 78 -9.43 17.71 -6.17
CA PRO A 78 -10.36 18.07 -5.10
C PRO A 78 -9.59 18.59 -3.88
N ARG A 79 -9.94 19.79 -3.40
CA ARG A 79 -9.32 20.41 -2.20
C ARG A 79 -10.00 20.02 -0.90
N ASP A 80 -11.33 20.11 -0.86
CA ASP A 80 -12.19 19.77 0.30
C ASP A 80 -13.43 18.97 -0.16
N GLY A 81 -13.28 18.19 -1.23
CA GLY A 81 -14.40 17.53 -1.94
C GLY A 81 -14.23 16.02 -2.09
N PRO A 82 -15.32 15.28 -2.34
CA PRO A 82 -15.25 13.86 -2.66
C PRO A 82 -14.55 13.62 -4.01
N LEU A 83 -13.63 12.65 -4.04
CA LEU A 83 -13.00 12.19 -5.28
C LEU A 83 -14.05 11.54 -6.18
N THR A 84 -14.41 12.24 -7.26
CA THR A 84 -15.50 11.85 -8.18
C THR A 84 -14.91 11.40 -9.50
N LEU A 85 -15.22 10.18 -9.93
CA LEU A 85 -14.70 9.58 -11.16
C LEU A 85 -15.66 9.84 -12.33
N PRO A 86 -15.14 10.08 -13.55
CA PRO A 86 -15.93 10.35 -14.75
C PRO A 86 -16.48 9.05 -15.37
N CYS A 87 -17.22 8.29 -14.56
CA CYS A 87 -17.93 7.09 -14.96
C CYS A 87 -19.19 6.91 -14.11
N ASP A 88 -20.20 6.22 -14.65
CA ASP A 88 -21.39 5.85 -13.89
C ASP A 88 -21.14 4.66 -12.94
N ALA A 89 -22.09 4.42 -12.05
CA ALA A 89 -22.07 3.32 -11.10
C ALA A 89 -21.90 1.93 -11.73
N ALA A 90 -22.50 1.65 -12.90
CA ALA A 90 -22.44 0.33 -13.53
C ALA A 90 -21.04 0.06 -14.12
N VAL A 91 -20.44 1.08 -14.75
CA VAL A 91 -19.04 1.04 -15.18
C VAL A 91 -18.11 0.87 -13.97
N MET A 92 -18.38 1.58 -12.87
CA MET A 92 -17.57 1.48 -11.64
C MET A 92 -17.64 0.09 -10.99
N GLU A 93 -18.81 -0.53 -10.92
CA GLU A 93 -18.99 -1.92 -10.45
C GLU A 93 -18.21 -2.91 -11.34
N TYR A 94 -18.30 -2.75 -12.66
CA TYR A 94 -17.54 -3.55 -13.60
C TYR A 94 -16.02 -3.40 -13.39
N VAL A 95 -15.52 -2.16 -13.30
CA VAL A 95 -14.10 -1.85 -13.02
C VAL A 95 -13.61 -2.51 -11.74
N VAL A 96 -14.36 -2.40 -10.63
CA VAL A 96 -14.02 -3.05 -9.36
C VAL A 96 -13.92 -4.55 -9.53
N SER A 97 -14.85 -5.17 -10.26
CA SER A 97 -14.86 -6.62 -10.51
C SER A 97 -13.67 -7.10 -11.34
N VAL A 98 -13.24 -6.32 -12.34
CA VAL A 98 -12.09 -6.64 -13.20
C VAL A 98 -10.78 -6.49 -12.43
N VAL A 99 -10.62 -5.38 -11.69
CA VAL A 99 -9.41 -5.09 -10.90
C VAL A 99 -9.24 -6.11 -9.77
N GLN A 100 -10.32 -6.57 -9.14
CA GLN A 100 -10.27 -7.63 -8.14
C GLN A 100 -9.71 -8.94 -8.73
N LYS A 101 -10.19 -9.34 -9.90
CA LYS A 101 -9.74 -10.56 -10.59
C LYS A 101 -8.29 -10.47 -11.02
N SER A 102 -7.84 -9.33 -11.58
CA SER A 102 -6.44 -9.18 -11.98
C SER A 102 -5.48 -9.27 -10.79
N ILE A 103 -5.84 -8.70 -9.63
CA ILE A 103 -5.03 -8.81 -8.41
C ILE A 103 -4.95 -10.26 -7.92
N SER A 104 -6.03 -11.03 -8.02
CA SER A 104 -6.02 -12.46 -7.70
C SER A 104 -5.12 -13.27 -8.64
N LEU A 105 -5.17 -13.00 -9.95
CA LEU A 105 -4.32 -13.66 -10.95
C LEU A 105 -2.83 -13.29 -10.78
N ASP A 106 -2.51 -12.04 -10.48
CA ASP A 106 -1.15 -11.61 -10.16
C ASP A 106 -0.61 -12.33 -8.92
N LEU A 107 -1.46 -12.56 -7.92
CA LEU A 107 -1.12 -13.34 -6.72
C LEU A 107 -0.93 -14.83 -7.02
N GLU A 108 -1.84 -15.45 -7.79
CA GLU A 108 -1.69 -16.85 -8.23
C GLU A 108 -0.39 -17.04 -9.02
N LYS A 109 -0.07 -16.11 -9.93
CA LYS A 109 1.18 -16.10 -10.69
C LYS A 109 2.40 -15.95 -9.79
N ALA A 110 2.38 -15.02 -8.83
CA ALA A 110 3.48 -14.84 -7.87
C ALA A 110 3.67 -16.08 -6.95
N LEU A 111 2.59 -16.77 -6.59
CA LEU A 111 2.65 -18.03 -5.84
C LEU A 111 3.26 -19.16 -6.68
N LEU A 112 2.90 -19.27 -7.97
CA LEU A 112 3.51 -20.24 -8.89
C LEU A 112 4.99 -19.94 -9.13
N GLU A 113 5.36 -18.67 -9.31
CA GLU A 113 6.77 -18.24 -9.43
C GLU A 113 7.57 -18.56 -8.16
N SER A 114 7.00 -18.32 -6.98
CA SER A 114 7.64 -18.68 -5.70
C SER A 114 7.76 -20.19 -5.51
N LEU A 115 6.79 -20.98 -5.97
CA LEU A 115 6.85 -22.45 -5.88
C LEU A 115 7.85 -23.03 -6.89
N GLY A 116 7.97 -22.43 -8.07
CA GLY A 116 9.03 -22.73 -9.04
C GLY A 116 10.42 -22.39 -8.48
N SER A 117 10.57 -21.26 -7.77
CA SER A 117 11.82 -20.87 -7.11
C SER A 117 12.31 -21.87 -6.05
N CYS A 118 11.43 -22.70 -5.47
CA CYS A 118 11.85 -23.77 -4.55
C CYS A 118 12.55 -24.95 -5.25
N GLN A 119 12.49 -25.03 -6.59
CA GLN A 119 13.15 -26.09 -7.38
C GLN A 119 14.54 -25.69 -7.87
N SER A 120 14.92 -24.40 -7.78
CA SER A 120 16.22 -23.87 -8.20
C SER A 120 17.10 -23.40 -7.03
N LEU A 121 17.49 -24.33 -6.15
CA LEU A 121 18.76 -24.18 -5.42
C LEU A 121 20.00 -24.51 -6.30
N ALA A 122 19.76 -24.77 -7.60
CA ALA A 122 20.76 -24.77 -8.64
C ALA A 122 20.47 -23.64 -9.65
N ASN A 123 21.47 -22.77 -9.83
CA ASN A 123 21.69 -21.78 -10.90
C ASN A 123 21.22 -20.34 -10.65
N SER A 124 21.94 -19.41 -11.28
CA SER A 124 22.23 -18.07 -10.76
C SER A 124 21.97 -16.92 -11.74
N ALA A 125 21.84 -15.72 -11.15
CA ALA A 125 22.28 -14.40 -11.67
C ALA A 125 21.32 -13.49 -12.49
N SER A 126 20.95 -12.38 -11.82
CA SER A 126 21.09 -10.96 -12.27
C SER A 126 20.03 -10.26 -13.15
N VAL A 127 20.13 -8.90 -13.19
CA VAL A 127 19.37 -7.87 -13.96
C VAL A 127 17.94 -7.59 -13.39
N SER A 128 17.47 -6.43 -12.88
CA SER A 128 17.61 -4.96 -13.12
C SER A 128 16.75 -4.42 -14.31
N GLU A 129 16.24 -3.19 -14.42
CA GLU A 129 16.34 -1.89 -13.69
C GLU A 129 15.08 -1.61 -12.79
N GLY A 130 14.70 -0.42 -12.25
CA GLY A 130 15.27 0.95 -12.27
C GLY A 130 14.38 2.03 -12.94
N LEU A 131 13.41 2.63 -12.23
CA LEU A 131 12.76 3.92 -12.59
C LEU A 131 11.91 4.48 -11.42
N SER A 132 12.50 5.37 -10.63
CA SER A 132 11.82 6.20 -9.62
C SER A 132 11.86 7.68 -10.04
N TYR A 133 11.31 8.57 -9.21
CA TYR A 133 11.26 10.03 -9.41
C TYR A 133 10.33 10.50 -10.54
N ARG A 134 9.01 10.41 -10.28
CA ARG A 134 7.97 11.35 -10.74
C ARG A 134 6.59 11.12 -10.09
N HIS A 135 6.36 9.94 -9.52
CA HIS A 135 5.12 9.59 -8.81
C HIS A 135 4.94 10.22 -7.41
N HIS A 136 5.86 11.06 -6.93
CA HIS A 136 5.85 11.53 -5.53
C HIS A 136 4.71 12.51 -5.22
N LEU A 137 4.33 13.37 -6.17
CA LEU A 137 3.47 14.54 -5.91
C LEU A 137 1.96 14.25 -5.81
N ILE A 138 1.48 13.07 -6.23
CA ILE A 138 0.05 12.70 -6.08
C ILE A 138 -0.21 12.02 -4.73
N MET A 139 0.84 11.56 -4.02
CA MET A 139 0.69 10.81 -2.77
C MET A 139 0.55 11.69 -1.52
N GLU A 140 0.74 13.01 -1.62
CA GLU A 140 0.61 13.94 -0.47
C GLU A 140 -0.82 14.45 -0.24
N SER A 141 -1.76 14.23 -1.17
CA SER A 141 -3.17 14.68 -1.03
C SER A 141 -4.14 13.58 -0.55
N ILE A 142 -3.66 12.46 -0.01
CA ILE A 142 -4.47 11.29 0.42
C ILE A 142 -4.17 10.88 1.88
N VAL A 143 -3.46 11.72 2.66
CA VAL A 143 -3.16 11.50 4.10
C VAL A 143 -3.49 12.74 4.91
#